data_AF-A0A9N9IJB8-F1
#
_entry.id   AF-A0A9N9IJB8-F1
#
_cell.length_a   1.000
_cell.length_b   1.000
_cell.length_c   1.000
_cell.angle_alpha   90.00
_cell.angle_beta   90.00
_cell.angle_gamma   90.00
#
_symmetry.space_group_name_H-M   'P 1'
#
loop_
_entity.id
_entity.type
_entity.pdbx_description
1 polymer ?
#
loop_
_entity_poly.entity_id
_entity_poly.type
_entity_poly.pdbx_seq_one_letter_code
_entity_poly.pdbx_strand_id
1 'polypeptide(L)'
;MSSIFDGCCITFSGVFDAGNHSKLQSIVKEHGAVHSSSLTKKTTHLVVTKEDYARPSMKVTSARARAEEISIVTWQWVEDSISQKCKVDESKKRAVKTEKEDTTDENSVVVASSSKSETTKKKRKIKTSTSSASVQTVDVKIVEEKKMVTIIKKGKAPVDSLFREKDRTHVYSDDTTVWDCLLNQTNVANNNNKFFVIQLLKLDSANQYFVFTRWGRVGYEGQQSTLGPFFDLD
;
A
#
# COMPACT_ATOMS: atom_id res chain seq x y z
N MET A 1 3.44 16.93 -29.62
CA MET A 1 2.71 17.52 -28.46
C MET A 1 3.76 18.04 -27.49
N SER A 2 3.45 19.03 -26.64
CA SER A 2 4.40 19.46 -25.60
C SER A 2 4.34 18.49 -24.41
N SER A 3 5.46 17.86 -24.08
CA SER A 3 5.58 16.95 -22.95
C SER A 3 5.75 17.76 -21.66
N ILE A 4 4.63 18.10 -21.01
CA ILE A 4 4.56 18.93 -19.78
C ILE A 4 5.50 18.40 -18.70
N PHE A 5 5.63 17.08 -18.59
CA PHE A 5 6.45 16.38 -17.60
C PHE A 5 7.66 15.66 -18.23
N ASP A 6 8.24 16.20 -19.31
CA ASP A 6 9.46 15.62 -19.87
C ASP A 6 10.60 15.56 -18.83
N GLY A 7 11.41 14.52 -18.92
CA GLY A 7 12.44 14.18 -17.93
C GLY A 7 11.92 13.84 -16.51
N CYS A 8 10.64 14.06 -16.21
CA CYS A 8 10.11 13.89 -14.86
C CYS A 8 9.73 12.42 -14.61
N CYS A 9 10.31 11.82 -13.57
CA CYS A 9 9.89 10.51 -13.10
C CYS A 9 9.04 10.63 -11.83
N ILE A 10 7.80 10.16 -11.93
CA ILE A 10 6.75 10.34 -10.91
C ILE A 10 6.46 9.01 -10.21
N THR A 11 6.52 9.01 -8.87
CA THR A 11 6.03 7.93 -8.01
C THR A 11 4.83 8.41 -7.19
N PHE A 12 3.83 7.55 -7.03
CA PHE A 12 2.64 7.82 -6.21
C PHE A 12 2.74 7.20 -4.80
N SER A 13 2.16 7.85 -3.80
CA SER A 13 1.93 7.31 -2.44
C SER A 13 0.62 7.84 -1.84
N GLY A 14 -0.12 7.01 -1.11
CA GLY A 14 -1.49 7.32 -0.66
C GLY A 14 -2.58 6.82 -1.61
N VAL A 15 -3.83 7.16 -1.29
CA VAL A 15 -5.05 6.80 -2.03
C VAL A 15 -5.68 8.11 -2.52
N PHE A 16 -6.00 8.21 -3.81
CA PHE A 16 -6.38 9.48 -4.45
C PHE A 16 -7.82 9.41 -4.97
N ASP A 17 -8.61 10.45 -4.71
CA ASP A 17 -10.01 10.52 -5.14
C ASP A 17 -10.16 10.62 -6.67
N ALA A 18 -9.16 11.21 -7.33
CA ALA A 18 -9.04 11.24 -8.79
C ALA A 18 -8.96 9.83 -9.43
N GLY A 19 -8.58 8.80 -8.65
CA GLY A 19 -8.69 7.39 -9.03
C GLY A 19 -7.51 6.51 -8.60
N ASN A 20 -7.58 5.23 -8.99
CA ASN A 20 -6.51 4.27 -8.71
C ASN A 20 -5.20 4.63 -9.43
N HIS A 21 -4.06 4.14 -8.91
CA HIS A 21 -2.73 4.47 -9.46
C HIS A 21 -2.54 4.09 -10.93
N SER A 22 -3.32 3.16 -11.49
CA SER A 22 -3.27 2.82 -12.92
C SER A 22 -3.84 3.96 -13.77
N LYS A 23 -4.98 4.55 -13.36
CA LYS A 23 -5.55 5.75 -14.02
C LYS A 23 -4.59 6.93 -13.93
N LEU A 24 -4.04 7.21 -12.74
CA LEU A 24 -3.08 8.30 -12.54
C LEU A 24 -1.80 8.10 -13.35
N GLN A 25 -1.31 6.86 -13.44
CA GLN A 25 -0.18 6.48 -14.29
C GLN A 25 -0.44 6.82 -15.77
N SER A 26 -1.62 6.49 -16.30
CA SER A 26 -1.95 6.79 -17.70
C SER A 26 -1.96 8.30 -17.95
N ILE A 27 -2.62 9.08 -17.08
CA ILE A 27 -2.70 10.54 -17.19
C ILE A 27 -1.31 11.18 -17.22
N VAL A 28 -0.38 10.78 -16.34
CA VAL A 28 0.96 11.39 -16.34
C VAL A 28 1.83 10.93 -17.52
N LYS A 29 1.66 9.68 -17.99
CA LYS A 29 2.38 9.16 -19.17
C LYS A 29 1.94 9.85 -20.46
N GLU A 30 0.64 10.12 -20.61
CA GLU A 30 0.06 10.90 -21.73
C GLU A 30 0.70 12.29 -21.84
N HIS A 31 1.07 12.89 -20.71
CA HIS A 31 1.73 14.19 -20.61
C HIS A 31 3.27 14.11 -20.50
N GLY A 32 3.85 12.96 -20.83
CA GLY A 32 5.31 12.75 -20.99
C GLY A 32 6.06 12.20 -19.76
N ALA A 33 5.40 11.99 -18.62
CA ALA A 33 6.09 11.56 -17.40
C ALA A 33 6.43 10.05 -17.40
N VAL A 34 7.59 9.72 -16.83
CA VAL A 34 7.97 8.32 -16.57
C VAL A 34 7.44 7.87 -15.21
N HIS A 35 6.42 7.01 -15.17
CA HIS A 35 5.97 6.44 -13.89
C HIS A 35 6.94 5.39 -13.33
N SER A 36 7.21 5.44 -12.02
CA SER A 36 7.82 4.33 -11.26
C SER A 36 6.99 4.01 -10.02
N SER A 37 6.72 2.72 -9.78
CA SER A 37 5.99 2.25 -8.60
C SER A 37 6.77 2.44 -7.29
N SER A 38 8.09 2.61 -7.38
CA SER A 38 9.05 2.67 -6.27
C SER A 38 10.00 3.85 -6.42
N LEU A 39 10.49 4.41 -5.30
CA LEU A 39 11.45 5.52 -5.30
C LEU A 39 12.84 5.05 -5.73
N THR A 40 13.20 5.27 -6.98
CA THR A 40 14.51 4.93 -7.56
C THR A 40 15.52 6.08 -7.39
N LYS A 41 16.71 5.96 -8.00
CA LYS A 41 17.64 7.07 -8.24
C LYS A 41 17.23 8.00 -9.40
N LYS A 42 16.23 7.61 -10.20
CA LYS A 42 15.69 8.44 -11.30
C LYS A 42 14.42 9.20 -10.91
N THR A 43 13.82 8.89 -9.75
CA THR A 43 12.54 9.46 -9.33
C THR A 43 12.72 10.90 -8.85
N THR A 44 12.24 11.86 -9.64
CA THR A 44 12.34 13.30 -9.33
C THR A 44 11.16 13.83 -8.53
N HIS A 45 9.98 13.21 -8.64
CA HIS A 45 8.76 13.67 -7.97
C HIS A 45 8.07 12.53 -7.21
N LEU A 46 7.74 12.78 -5.94
CA LEU A 46 6.81 11.98 -5.15
C LEU A 46 5.47 12.72 -5.07
N VAL A 47 4.48 12.24 -5.81
CA VAL A 47 3.10 12.70 -5.71
C VAL A 47 2.41 11.97 -4.55
N VAL A 48 1.89 12.73 -3.58
CA VAL A 48 1.39 12.18 -2.31
C VAL A 48 0.13 12.91 -1.82
N THR A 49 -0.75 12.22 -1.10
CA THR A 49 -1.90 12.85 -0.42
C THR A 49 -1.54 13.37 0.97
N LYS A 50 -2.34 14.28 1.54
CA LYS A 50 -2.03 14.90 2.85
C LYS A 50 -1.94 13.84 3.95
N GLU A 51 -2.81 12.84 3.89
CA GLU A 51 -2.95 11.76 4.88
C GLU A 51 -1.80 10.74 4.78
N ASP A 52 -1.29 10.43 3.58
CA ASP A 52 -0.08 9.61 3.44
C ASP A 52 1.20 10.39 3.79
N TYR A 53 1.25 11.70 3.50
CA TYR A 53 2.35 12.56 3.91
C TYR A 53 2.45 12.75 5.43
N ALA A 54 1.31 12.88 6.12
CA ALA A 54 1.25 12.91 7.58
C ALA A 54 1.74 11.61 8.23
N ARG A 55 1.64 10.48 7.53
CA ARG A 55 2.12 9.17 7.99
C ARG A 55 3.61 8.97 7.64
N PRO A 56 4.42 8.33 8.50
CA PRO A 56 5.80 7.98 8.18
C PRO A 56 5.83 6.72 7.29
N SER A 57 5.24 6.79 6.09
CA SER A 57 5.31 5.69 5.12
C SER A 57 6.75 5.52 4.61
N MET A 58 7.14 4.32 4.17
CA MET A 58 8.50 4.08 3.68
C MET A 58 8.85 4.99 2.49
N LYS A 59 7.87 5.28 1.61
CA LYS A 59 8.00 6.24 0.51
C LYS A 59 8.22 7.66 1.03
N VAL A 60 7.31 8.19 1.84
CA VAL A 60 7.40 9.56 2.36
C VAL A 60 8.68 9.78 3.17
N THR A 61 9.09 8.80 3.97
CA THR A 61 10.32 8.87 4.77
C THR A 61 11.57 8.86 3.87
N SER A 62 11.62 7.98 2.87
CA SER A 62 12.76 7.89 1.94
C SER A 62 12.86 9.06 0.96
N ALA A 63 11.76 9.77 0.71
CA ALA A 63 11.75 11.02 -0.05
C ALA A 63 12.10 12.22 0.83
N ARG A 64 11.64 12.29 2.09
CA ARG A 64 12.10 13.32 3.06
C ARG A 64 13.61 13.24 3.31
N ALA A 65 14.17 12.03 3.36
CA ALA A 65 15.62 11.81 3.46
C ALA A 65 16.40 12.19 2.18
N ARG A 66 15.70 12.44 1.07
CA ARG A 66 16.26 12.88 -0.22
C ARG A 66 15.55 14.13 -0.74
N ALA A 67 15.18 15.04 0.17
CA ALA A 67 14.39 16.23 -0.15
C ALA A 67 15.11 17.27 -1.03
N GLU A 68 16.39 17.06 -1.32
CA GLU A 68 17.22 17.81 -2.29
C GLU A 68 17.17 17.21 -3.71
N GLU A 69 16.84 15.91 -3.84
CA GLU A 69 16.69 15.18 -5.11
C GLU A 69 15.21 15.00 -5.51
N ILE A 70 14.30 14.95 -4.53
CA ILE A 70 12.90 14.56 -4.72
C ILE A 70 11.92 15.66 -4.27
N SER A 71 11.22 16.26 -5.23
CA SER A 71 10.08 17.14 -5.00
C SER A 71 8.89 16.36 -4.47
N ILE A 72 8.40 16.69 -3.27
CA ILE A 72 7.21 16.04 -2.66
C ILE A 72 5.99 16.95 -2.80
N VAL A 73 5.09 16.62 -3.71
CA VAL A 73 3.96 17.46 -4.16
C VAL A 73 2.62 16.75 -4.02
N THR A 74 1.53 17.50 -3.93
CA THR A 74 0.16 16.95 -3.96
C THR A 74 -0.32 16.64 -5.38
N TRP A 75 -1.31 15.76 -5.55
CA TRP A 75 -1.91 15.47 -6.88
C TRP A 75 -2.38 16.73 -7.62
N GLN A 76 -2.87 17.74 -6.90
CA GLN A 76 -3.23 19.05 -7.44
C GLN A 76 -2.14 19.69 -8.33
N TRP A 77 -0.85 19.46 -8.02
CA TRP A 77 0.27 19.97 -8.83
C TRP A 77 0.29 19.37 -10.25
N VAL A 78 -0.14 18.11 -10.39
CA VAL A 78 -0.26 17.42 -11.68
C VAL A 78 -1.42 18.05 -12.48
N GLU A 79 -2.57 18.23 -11.84
CA GLU A 79 -3.77 18.82 -12.47
C GLU A 79 -3.54 20.28 -12.88
N ASP A 80 -2.96 21.10 -12.00
CA ASP A 80 -2.60 22.49 -12.28
C ASP A 80 -1.65 22.59 -13.48
N SER A 81 -0.64 21.71 -13.55
CA SER A 81 0.34 21.67 -14.65
C SER A 81 -0.29 21.21 -15.98
N ILE A 82 -1.18 20.23 -15.95
CA ILE A 82 -1.94 19.80 -17.13
C ILE A 82 -2.87 20.92 -17.61
N SER A 83 -3.57 21.59 -16.69
CA SER A 83 -4.48 22.71 -16.98
C SER A 83 -3.75 23.90 -17.60
N GLN A 84 -2.61 24.30 -17.04
CA GLN A 84 -1.78 25.41 -17.54
C GLN A 84 -0.91 25.02 -18.75
N LYS A 85 -0.86 23.73 -19.12
CA LYS A 85 -0.02 23.17 -20.20
C LYS A 85 1.48 23.40 -20.02
N CYS A 86 1.93 23.66 -18.80
CA CYS A 86 3.31 23.91 -18.42
C CYS A 86 3.61 23.30 -17.04
N LYS A 87 4.87 22.97 -16.76
CA LYS A 87 5.26 22.44 -15.44
C LYS A 87 5.17 23.56 -14.41
N VAL A 88 4.23 23.45 -13.47
CA VAL A 88 4.10 24.40 -12.35
C VAL A 88 5.27 24.22 -11.37
N ASP A 89 5.73 25.31 -10.77
CA ASP A 89 6.73 25.30 -9.70
C ASP A 89 6.27 24.43 -8.50
N GLU A 90 7.06 23.40 -8.20
CA GLU A 90 6.80 22.44 -7.12
C GLU A 90 6.66 23.08 -5.73
N SER A 91 7.27 24.25 -5.51
CA SER A 91 7.24 24.97 -4.24
C SER A 91 5.81 25.36 -3.82
N LYS A 92 4.96 25.70 -4.80
CA LYS A 92 3.58 26.20 -4.57
C LYS A 92 2.61 25.12 -4.07
N LYS A 93 2.93 23.84 -4.29
CA LYS A 93 2.05 22.68 -3.99
C LYS A 93 2.80 21.56 -3.26
N ARG A 94 3.88 21.90 -2.56
CA ARG A 94 4.63 20.99 -1.68
C ARG A 94 3.71 20.51 -0.56
N ALA A 95 3.82 19.24 -0.14
CA ALA A 95 2.95 18.66 0.90
C ALA A 95 3.17 19.21 2.34
N VAL A 96 3.92 20.31 2.48
CA VAL A 96 4.09 21.09 3.72
C VAL A 96 3.65 22.52 3.45
N LYS A 97 2.49 22.91 3.99
CA LYS A 97 2.34 24.21 4.63
C LYS A 97 2.05 23.94 6.10
N THR A 98 2.82 24.55 6.99
CA THR A 98 2.46 24.64 8.40
C THR A 98 1.40 25.72 8.51
N GLU A 99 0.22 25.36 9.02
CA GLU A 99 -0.89 26.29 9.14
C GLU A 99 -0.64 27.28 10.29
N LYS A 100 -0.44 28.55 9.92
CA LYS A 100 -1.19 29.65 10.51
C LYS A 100 -2.06 30.24 9.41
N GLU A 101 -3.30 30.57 9.74
CA GLU A 101 -4.14 31.51 8.99
C GLU A 101 -3.46 32.92 9.06
N ASP A 102 -3.67 33.84 8.13
CA ASP A 102 -4.96 34.20 7.52
C ASP A 102 -4.87 34.80 6.09
N THR A 103 -6.04 35.08 5.50
CA THR A 103 -6.43 35.85 4.28
C THR A 103 -5.43 36.47 3.27
N THR A 104 -5.85 36.36 2.00
CA THR A 104 -5.75 37.32 0.86
C THR A 104 -4.42 37.67 0.15
N ASP A 105 -4.37 37.21 -1.12
CA ASP A 105 -3.97 37.89 -2.37
C ASP A 105 -2.53 38.34 -2.74
N GLU A 106 -2.35 38.36 -4.07
CA GLU A 106 -1.32 39.03 -4.91
C GLU A 106 0.19 38.86 -4.61
N ASN A 107 0.79 37.94 -5.38
CA ASN A 107 1.99 38.20 -6.22
C ASN A 107 3.39 38.45 -5.57
N SER A 108 4.43 38.38 -6.42
CA SER A 108 5.84 38.80 -6.25
C SER A 108 6.83 37.93 -5.41
N VAL A 109 7.63 37.17 -6.16
CA VAL A 109 9.10 36.92 -6.09
C VAL A 109 9.92 36.78 -4.78
N VAL A 110 10.82 35.77 -4.84
CA VAL A 110 12.25 35.64 -4.41
C VAL A 110 12.72 35.21 -2.99
N VAL A 111 13.76 34.34 -3.07
CA VAL A 111 14.90 34.00 -2.18
C VAL A 111 14.75 33.39 -0.76
N ALA A 112 15.43 32.23 -0.65
CA ALA A 112 16.43 31.87 0.37
C ALA A 112 16.03 31.23 1.73
N SER A 113 16.41 29.94 1.82
CA SER A 113 17.33 29.39 2.83
C SER A 113 16.86 28.89 4.22
N SER A 114 17.20 27.61 4.44
CA SER A 114 17.75 27.03 5.68
C SER A 114 16.84 26.58 6.84
N SER A 115 16.89 25.25 7.08
CA SER A 115 16.88 24.62 8.42
C SER A 115 15.58 24.73 9.25
N LYS A 116 15.34 23.97 10.34
CA LYS A 116 15.96 22.75 10.91
C LYS A 116 14.91 22.06 11.79
N SER A 117 14.93 20.72 11.91
CA SER A 117 14.33 19.97 13.05
C SER A 117 12.77 20.05 13.18
N GLU A 118 12.03 19.24 13.97
CA GLU A 118 12.32 17.91 14.52
C GLU A 118 11.07 17.05 14.87
N THR A 119 11.34 15.80 15.25
CA THR A 119 10.55 14.78 15.96
C THR A 119 9.13 15.14 16.51
N THR A 120 8.03 14.67 15.89
CA THR A 120 7.31 13.38 16.13
C THR A 120 6.77 13.07 17.55
N LYS A 121 5.55 12.48 17.66
CA LYS A 121 5.26 11.18 18.36
C LYS A 121 3.77 10.75 18.42
N LYS A 122 3.44 9.55 17.90
CA LYS A 122 2.48 8.51 18.44
C LYS A 122 0.96 8.91 18.59
N LYS A 123 -0.05 8.00 18.69
CA LYS A 123 -0.19 6.52 18.57
C LYS A 123 -1.66 6.09 18.31
N ARG A 124 -1.87 4.97 17.58
CA ARG A 124 -2.89 3.88 17.75
C ARG A 124 -4.41 4.16 17.97
N LYS A 125 -5.22 3.46 17.15
CA LYS A 125 -6.46 2.68 17.47
C LYS A 125 -7.78 3.45 17.83
N ILE A 126 -9.01 2.93 17.61
CA ILE A 126 -9.55 1.88 16.70
C ILE A 126 -11.12 1.88 16.68
N LYS A 127 -11.74 1.54 15.53
CA LYS A 127 -13.06 0.85 15.32
C LYS A 127 -14.43 1.43 15.82
N THR A 128 -15.42 1.41 14.88
CA THR A 128 -16.89 1.10 15.02
C THR A 128 -17.80 1.89 15.98
N SER A 129 -19.11 2.13 15.74
CA SER A 129 -20.05 2.08 14.57
C SER A 129 -21.40 2.78 15.02
N THR A 130 -22.64 2.66 14.49
CA THR A 130 -23.37 1.74 13.57
C THR A 130 -24.73 2.33 13.13
N SER A 131 -25.30 1.91 11.97
CA SER A 131 -26.74 1.97 11.58
C SER A 131 -27.39 3.38 11.40
N SER A 132 -28.53 3.58 10.69
CA SER A 132 -29.68 2.70 10.36
C SER A 132 -30.56 3.16 9.15
N ALA A 133 -31.17 2.21 8.42
CA ALA A 133 -32.38 2.31 7.53
C ALA A 133 -32.34 3.31 6.33
N SER A 134 -33.00 3.15 5.17
CA SER A 134 -33.82 2.10 4.48
C SER A 134 -33.86 2.47 2.95
N VAL A 135 -34.65 1.99 1.96
CA VAL A 135 -35.94 1.25 1.79
C VAL A 135 -35.84 0.31 0.53
N GLN A 136 -36.96 -0.17 -0.02
CA GLN A 136 -37.18 -0.99 -1.23
C GLN A 136 -37.20 -0.11 -2.53
N THR A 137 -37.23 -0.57 -3.80
CA THR A 137 -37.87 -1.76 -4.43
C THR A 137 -37.00 -2.48 -5.50
N VAL A 138 -37.56 -3.52 -6.14
CA VAL A 138 -36.86 -4.55 -6.94
C VAL A 138 -36.80 -4.28 -8.45
N ASP A 139 -35.73 -4.77 -9.10
CA ASP A 139 -35.74 -5.33 -10.46
C ASP A 139 -34.62 -6.39 -10.61
N VAL A 140 -34.77 -7.35 -11.52
CA VAL A 140 -33.97 -8.59 -11.53
C VAL A 140 -32.80 -8.54 -12.52
N LYS A 141 -31.58 -8.66 -11.98
CA LYS A 141 -30.39 -9.10 -12.73
C LYS A 141 -29.62 -10.14 -11.95
N ILE A 142 -29.14 -11.17 -12.64
CA ILE A 142 -28.30 -12.21 -12.05
C ILE A 142 -26.97 -11.58 -11.64
N VAL A 143 -26.73 -11.51 -10.34
CA VAL A 143 -25.44 -11.12 -9.75
C VAL A 143 -24.89 -12.34 -9.04
N GLU A 144 -23.69 -12.77 -9.41
CA GLU A 144 -22.99 -13.82 -8.67
C GLU A 144 -22.80 -13.36 -7.21
N GLU A 145 -23.37 -14.12 -6.27
CA GLU A 145 -23.17 -13.86 -4.86
C GLU A 145 -21.70 -14.00 -4.51
N LYS A 146 -21.00 -12.87 -4.40
CA LYS A 146 -19.73 -12.77 -3.68
C LYS A 146 -20.01 -13.02 -2.21
N LYS A 147 -20.20 -14.29 -1.85
CA LYS A 147 -20.33 -14.78 -0.48
C LYS A 147 -19.27 -14.09 0.36
N MET A 148 -19.72 -13.37 1.39
CA MET A 148 -18.82 -13.01 2.48
C MET A 148 -18.37 -14.33 3.09
N VAL A 149 -17.17 -14.79 2.71
CA VAL A 149 -16.50 -15.93 3.34
C VAL A 149 -16.16 -15.48 4.75
N THR A 150 -17.13 -15.68 5.65
CA THR A 150 -16.96 -15.52 7.08
C THR A 150 -16.00 -16.60 7.50
N ILE A 151 -14.71 -16.24 7.55
CA ILE A 151 -13.64 -17.17 7.97
C ILE A 151 -13.92 -17.53 9.43
N ILE A 152 -14.60 -18.65 9.62
CA ILE A 152 -14.72 -19.31 10.91
C ILE A 152 -13.30 -19.61 11.33
N LYS A 153 -12.82 -18.94 12.39
CA LYS A 153 -11.50 -19.21 12.96
C LYS A 153 -11.51 -20.57 13.67
N LYS A 154 -11.32 -21.62 12.87
CA LYS A 154 -10.92 -22.95 13.34
C LYS A 154 -9.45 -22.86 13.77
N GLY A 155 -9.17 -23.12 15.04
CA GLY A 155 -7.82 -23.07 15.60
C GLY A 155 -7.30 -21.66 15.97
N LYS A 156 -6.09 -21.63 16.55
CA LYS A 156 -5.47 -20.42 17.12
C LYS A 156 -4.99 -19.42 16.03
N ALA A 157 -4.62 -19.91 14.84
CA ALA A 157 -4.18 -19.11 13.68
C ALA A 157 -4.96 -19.46 12.39
N PRO A 158 -5.08 -18.53 11.42
CA PRO A 158 -5.78 -18.78 10.16
C PRO A 158 -4.93 -19.60 9.18
N VAL A 159 -5.56 -20.51 8.43
CA VAL A 159 -4.94 -21.21 7.30
C VAL A 159 -4.71 -20.24 6.14
N ASP A 160 -3.62 -20.41 5.39
CA ASP A 160 -3.31 -19.59 4.22
C ASP A 160 -4.41 -19.67 3.14
N SER A 161 -4.74 -18.51 2.58
CA SER A 161 -5.74 -18.34 1.52
C SER A 161 -5.53 -19.19 0.26
N LEU A 162 -4.29 -19.60 -0.04
CA LEU A 162 -3.92 -20.34 -1.25
C LEU A 162 -3.82 -21.87 -1.03
N PHE A 163 -3.92 -22.34 0.21
CA PHE A 163 -4.01 -23.78 0.51
C PHE A 163 -5.37 -24.35 0.06
N ARG A 164 -5.33 -25.50 -0.63
CA ARG A 164 -6.47 -26.07 -1.36
C ARG A 164 -7.65 -26.49 -0.47
N GLU A 165 -7.37 -27.01 0.73
CA GLU A 165 -8.38 -27.61 1.62
C GLU A 165 -8.63 -26.79 2.89
N LYS A 166 -8.31 -25.48 2.86
CA LYS A 166 -8.38 -24.53 3.98
C LYS A 166 -9.72 -24.46 4.74
N ASP A 167 -10.82 -24.84 4.09
CA ASP A 167 -12.16 -24.86 4.71
C ASP A 167 -12.41 -26.14 5.54
N ARG A 168 -11.56 -27.16 5.37
CA ARG A 168 -11.56 -28.48 6.06
C ARG A 168 -10.33 -28.71 6.94
N THR A 169 -9.41 -27.75 7.01
CA THR A 169 -8.22 -27.81 7.86
C THR A 169 -8.16 -26.64 8.84
N HIS A 170 -7.33 -26.78 9.86
CA HIS A 170 -6.90 -25.72 10.76
C HIS A 170 -5.37 -25.73 10.91
N VAL A 171 -4.79 -24.61 11.33
CA VAL A 171 -3.38 -24.60 11.76
C VAL A 171 -3.26 -25.45 13.03
N TYR A 172 -2.34 -26.41 13.02
CA TYR A 172 -2.05 -27.25 14.17
C TYR A 172 -1.50 -26.42 15.34
N SER A 173 -1.93 -26.77 16.54
CA SER A 173 -1.37 -26.22 17.77
C SER A 173 -1.48 -27.24 18.89
N ASP A 174 -0.37 -27.49 19.58
CA ASP A 174 -0.36 -28.04 20.93
C ASP A 174 -0.82 -26.99 21.95
N ASP A 175 -0.71 -27.30 23.23
CA ASP A 175 -1.09 -26.39 24.32
C ASP A 175 -0.27 -25.10 24.32
N THR A 176 1.03 -25.20 24.03
CA THR A 176 2.01 -24.11 24.13
C THR A 176 2.18 -23.32 22.84
N THR A 177 2.19 -24.01 21.69
CA THR A 177 2.73 -23.50 20.44
C THR A 177 1.69 -23.56 19.32
N VAL A 178 1.69 -22.55 18.46
CA VAL A 178 0.89 -22.50 17.24
C VAL A 178 1.85 -22.63 16.07
N TRP A 179 1.65 -23.63 15.22
CA TRP A 179 2.61 -23.99 14.17
C TRP A 179 2.34 -23.20 12.88
N ASP A 180 2.36 -21.86 13.02
CA ASP A 180 2.25 -20.85 11.96
C ASP A 180 3.42 -19.86 12.07
N CYS A 181 4.22 -19.76 11.00
CA CYS A 181 5.44 -18.96 10.94
C CYS A 181 5.47 -18.09 9.69
N LEU A 182 5.49 -16.76 9.87
CA LEU A 182 5.71 -15.78 8.80
C LEU A 182 7.09 -15.12 8.94
N LEU A 183 8.05 -15.58 8.15
CA LEU A 183 9.39 -15.02 8.05
C LEU A 183 9.43 -13.91 6.97
N ASN A 184 10.25 -12.88 7.19
CA ASN A 184 10.48 -11.80 6.23
C ASN A 184 11.98 -11.48 6.13
N GLN A 185 12.48 -11.31 4.90
CA GLN A 185 13.88 -11.00 4.61
C GLN A 185 13.98 -9.74 3.74
N THR A 186 14.44 -8.64 4.33
CA THR A 186 14.73 -7.39 3.59
C THR A 186 16.16 -7.40 3.06
N ASN A 187 16.33 -7.61 1.76
CA ASN A 187 17.58 -7.30 1.06
C ASN A 187 17.56 -5.80 0.69
N VAL A 188 18.37 -5.03 1.41
CA VAL A 188 18.51 -3.57 1.23
C VAL A 188 19.20 -3.24 -0.10
N ALA A 189 20.29 -3.94 -0.44
CA ALA A 189 21.11 -3.66 -1.62
C ALA A 189 20.33 -3.80 -2.94
N ASN A 190 19.47 -4.81 -3.05
CA ASN A 190 18.62 -5.07 -4.22
C ASN A 190 17.20 -4.48 -4.09
N ASN A 191 16.91 -3.71 -3.04
CA ASN A 191 15.57 -3.20 -2.69
C ASN A 191 14.46 -4.28 -2.86
N ASN A 192 14.65 -5.41 -2.19
CA ASN A 192 13.80 -6.58 -2.30
C ASN A 192 13.45 -7.15 -0.92
N ASN A 193 12.19 -7.06 -0.55
CA ASN A 193 11.66 -7.73 0.63
C ASN A 193 11.03 -9.06 0.19
N LYS A 194 11.52 -10.17 0.74
CA LYS A 194 10.97 -11.52 0.54
C LYS A 194 10.17 -11.95 1.77
N PHE A 195 9.18 -12.82 1.58
CA PHE A 195 8.48 -13.51 2.66
C PHE A 195 8.63 -15.04 2.52
N PHE A 196 8.46 -15.75 3.63
CA PHE A 196 8.33 -17.21 3.68
C PHE A 196 7.30 -17.56 4.77
N VAL A 197 6.18 -18.16 4.36
CA VAL A 197 5.15 -18.73 5.23
C VAL A 197 5.44 -20.22 5.41
N ILE A 198 5.29 -20.71 6.64
CA ILE A 198 5.27 -22.14 6.99
C ILE A 198 4.07 -22.37 7.89
N GLN A 199 3.23 -23.35 7.56
CA GLN A 199 2.12 -23.79 8.41
C GLN A 199 2.10 -25.31 8.48
N LEU A 200 2.05 -25.86 9.70
CA LEU A 200 1.61 -27.23 9.91
C LEU A 200 0.08 -27.21 10.02
N LEU A 201 -0.59 -27.90 9.10
CA LEU A 201 -2.05 -27.94 9.00
C LEU A 201 -2.54 -29.33 9.41
N LYS A 202 -3.67 -29.39 10.13
CA LYS A 202 -4.38 -30.63 10.46
C LYS A 202 -5.76 -30.63 9.81
N LEU A 203 -6.20 -31.79 9.31
CA LEU A 203 -7.55 -31.99 8.82
C LEU A 203 -8.56 -32.09 9.97
N ASP A 204 -9.71 -31.41 9.84
CA ASP A 204 -10.74 -31.41 10.89
C ASP A 204 -11.34 -32.80 11.15
N SER A 205 -11.35 -33.67 10.14
CA SER A 205 -12.05 -34.95 10.14
C SER A 205 -11.14 -36.18 10.35
N ALA A 206 -9.82 -36.01 10.46
CA ALA A 206 -8.88 -37.12 10.62
C ALA A 206 -7.54 -36.68 11.24
N ASN A 207 -6.77 -37.64 11.75
CA ASN A 207 -5.33 -37.46 11.96
C ASN A 207 -4.60 -37.50 10.61
N GLN A 208 -4.75 -36.43 9.83
CA GLN A 208 -3.97 -36.17 8.63
C GLN A 208 -3.39 -34.77 8.71
N TYR A 209 -2.09 -34.67 8.41
CA TYR A 209 -1.30 -33.46 8.56
C TYR A 209 -0.66 -33.06 7.22
N PHE A 210 -0.50 -31.76 7.01
CA PHE A 210 0.16 -31.20 5.83
C PHE A 210 1.14 -30.11 6.25
N VAL A 211 2.32 -30.08 5.64
CA VAL A 211 3.24 -28.94 5.77
C VAL A 211 3.04 -28.04 4.56
N PHE A 212 2.37 -26.91 4.76
CA PHE A 212 2.19 -25.88 3.75
C PHE A 212 3.31 -24.85 3.83
N THR A 213 3.86 -24.48 2.67
CA THR A 213 4.88 -23.43 2.56
C THR A 213 4.58 -22.51 1.38
N ARG A 214 4.78 -21.20 1.56
CA ARG A 214 4.57 -20.20 0.50
C ARG A 214 5.56 -19.05 0.59
N TRP A 215 6.24 -18.71 -0.50
CA TRP A 215 7.35 -17.78 -0.50
C TRP A 215 7.40 -16.90 -1.76
N GLY A 216 7.95 -15.69 -1.64
CA GLY A 216 8.04 -14.80 -2.79
C GLY A 216 8.51 -13.39 -2.44
N ARG A 217 8.37 -12.48 -3.41
CA ARG A 217 8.52 -11.04 -3.19
C ARG A 217 7.26 -10.50 -2.51
N VAL A 218 7.41 -9.70 -1.47
CA VAL A 218 6.29 -9.07 -0.75
C VAL A 218 5.47 -8.22 -1.72
N GLY A 219 4.14 -8.36 -1.66
CA GLY A 219 3.18 -7.74 -2.59
C GLY A 219 2.73 -8.64 -3.74
N TYR A 220 3.24 -9.88 -3.83
CA TYR A 220 2.84 -10.90 -4.81
C TYR A 220 2.44 -12.19 -4.08
N GLU A 221 1.64 -13.05 -4.72
CA GLU A 221 1.17 -14.31 -4.14
C GLU A 221 2.30 -15.29 -3.83
N GLY A 222 3.34 -15.30 -4.67
CA GLY A 222 4.54 -16.14 -4.52
C GLY A 222 4.42 -17.51 -5.19
N GLN A 223 5.35 -18.39 -4.85
CA GLN A 223 5.31 -19.83 -5.12
C GLN A 223 4.86 -20.55 -3.85
N GLN A 224 4.25 -21.73 -3.99
CA GLN A 224 3.83 -22.55 -2.87
C GLN A 224 4.19 -24.01 -3.05
N SER A 225 4.37 -24.73 -1.95
CA SER A 225 4.48 -26.18 -1.89
C SER A 225 3.68 -26.74 -0.72
N THR A 226 3.17 -27.95 -0.88
CA THR A 226 2.48 -28.72 0.17
C THR A 226 3.12 -30.08 0.25
N LEU A 227 3.53 -30.49 1.45
CA LEU A 227 3.98 -31.85 1.74
C LEU A 227 2.91 -32.57 2.56
N GLY A 228 2.77 -33.88 2.37
CA GLY A 228 1.75 -34.73 2.99
C GLY A 228 0.73 -35.28 1.98
N PRO A 229 -0.36 -35.93 2.44
CA PRO A 229 -0.72 -36.08 3.85
C PRO A 229 0.26 -36.98 4.62
N PHE A 230 0.62 -36.54 5.82
CA PHE A 230 1.25 -37.35 6.88
C PHE A 230 0.16 -37.84 7.84
N PHE A 231 0.38 -38.94 8.55
CA PHE A 231 -0.62 -39.57 9.44
C PHE A 231 -0.29 -39.42 10.94
N ASP A 232 0.94 -38.95 11.21
CA ASP A 232 1.61 -38.78 12.50
C ASP A 232 2.42 -37.45 12.47
N LEU A 233 3.30 -37.24 13.45
CA LEU A 233 4.03 -35.98 13.67
C LEU A 233 5.53 -36.19 14.03
N ASP A 234 6.03 -37.42 13.94
CA ASP A 234 7.35 -37.85 14.44
C ASP A 234 8.42 -38.01 13.32
#